data_AF-X0XGF3-F1
#
_entry.id   AF-X0XGF3-F1
#
_cell.length_a   1.000
_cell.length_b   1.000
_cell.length_c   1.000
_cell.angle_alpha   90.00
_cell.angle_beta   90.00
_cell.angle_gamma   90.00
#
_symmetry.space_group_name_H-M   'P 1'
#
loop_
_entity.id
_entity.type
_entity.pdbx_description
1 polymer ?
#
loop_
_entity_poly.entity_id
_entity_poly.type
_entity_poly.pdbx_seq_one_letter_code
_entity_poly.pdbx_strand_id
1 'polypeptide(L)'
;MYVPIFDLRVTNQELKDELMKAFETVLGHGKLFMGPEVEEFEEEVARDVGTRYAVGVSSGSSALYMALKACGIGPGDEVITTPLTWIITVNAIA
;
A
#
# COMPACT_ATOMS: atom_id res chain seq x y z
N MET A 1 -0.27 30.27 17.93
CA MET A 1 0.58 29.06 17.83
C MET A 1 -0.23 28.02 17.05
N TYR A 2 0.28 27.57 15.91
CA TYR A 2 -0.38 26.55 15.08
C TYR A 2 0.27 25.20 15.36
N VAL A 3 -0.52 24.20 15.73
CA VAL A 3 -0.07 22.82 15.90
C VAL A 3 -0.74 22.00 14.80
N PRO A 4 0.01 21.48 13.81
CA PRO A 4 -0.57 20.68 12.75
C PRO A 4 -1.10 19.35 13.30
N ILE A 5 -2.22 18.87 12.75
CA ILE A 5 -2.78 17.54 13.09
C ILE A 5 -1.84 16.41 12.63
N PHE A 6 -1.12 16.62 11.53
CA PHE A 6 -0.20 15.66 10.96
C PHE A 6 0.94 16.39 10.25
N ASP A 7 2.19 16.06 10.56
CA ASP A 7 3.39 16.70 10.02
C ASP A 7 4.29 15.67 9.34
N LEU A 8 4.43 15.80 8.02
CA LEU A 8 5.18 14.87 7.17
C LEU A 8 6.64 15.28 6.98
N ARG A 9 7.11 16.34 7.63
CA ARG A 9 8.50 16.78 7.51
C ARG A 9 9.43 15.72 8.11
N VAL A 10 10.37 15.22 7.29
CA VAL A 10 11.45 14.36 7.77
C VAL A 10 12.50 15.22 8.45
N THR A 11 12.45 15.29 9.78
CA THR A 11 13.38 16.08 10.60
C THR A 11 14.60 15.30 11.06
N ASN A 12 14.54 13.96 11.05
CA ASN A 12 15.67 13.09 11.32
C ASN A 12 16.58 13.03 10.09
N GLN A 13 17.86 13.41 10.26
CA GLN A 13 18.82 13.48 9.16
C GLN A 13 19.22 12.10 8.62
N GLU A 14 19.39 11.10 9.50
CA GLU A 14 19.75 9.74 9.11
C GLU A 14 18.66 9.11 8.22
N LEU A 15 17.39 9.24 8.65
CA LEU A 15 16.24 8.79 7.86
C LEU A 15 16.16 9.52 6.51
N LYS A 16 16.48 10.82 6.49
CA LYS A 16 16.49 11.59 5.25
C LYS A 16 17.56 11.07 4.28
N ASP A 17 18.76 10.78 4.77
CA ASP A 17 19.86 10.27 3.96
C ASP A 17 19.54 8.86 3.43
N GLU A 18 18.90 8.02 4.24
CA GLU A 18 18.41 6.70 3.85
C GLU A 18 17.37 6.78 2.71
N LEU A 19 16.36 7.64 2.87
CA LEU A 19 15.32 7.84 1.85
C LEU A 19 15.92 8.35 0.54
N MET A 20 16.86 9.31 0.60
CA MET A 20 17.53 9.85 -0.59
C MET A 20 18.33 8.77 -1.32
N LYS A 21 19.03 7.90 -0.58
CA LYS A 21 19.78 6.78 -1.17
C LYS A 21 18.86 5.78 -1.87
N ALA A 22 17.69 5.49 -1.30
CA ALA A 22 16.69 4.63 -1.95
C ALA A 22 16.20 5.25 -3.28
N PHE A 23 15.90 6.56 -3.29
CA PHE A 23 15.55 7.28 -4.52
C PHE A 23 16.68 7.23 -5.57
N GLU A 24 17.92 7.50 -5.17
CA GLU A 24 19.08 7.46 -6.06
C GLU A 24 19.30 6.07 -6.65
N THR A 25 19.08 5.01 -5.88
CA THR A 25 19.19 3.62 -6.33
C THR A 25 18.18 3.35 -7.45
N VAL A 26 16.90 3.68 -7.23
CA VAL A 26 15.83 3.48 -8.21
C VAL A 26 16.07 4.29 -9.48
N LEU A 27 16.48 5.54 -9.34
CA LEU A 27 16.83 6.40 -10.49
C LEU A 27 18.09 5.92 -11.22
N GLY A 28 19.03 5.32 -10.49
CA GLY A 28 20.29 4.80 -11.04
C GLY A 28 20.08 3.62 -11.99
N HIS A 29 19.22 2.66 -11.64
CA HIS A 29 18.90 1.54 -12.54
C HIS A 29 17.69 1.79 -13.45
N GLY A 30 16.86 2.80 -13.16
CA GLY A 30 15.80 3.29 -14.05
C GLY A 30 14.55 2.40 -14.19
N LYS A 31 14.41 1.36 -13.34
CA LYS A 31 13.22 0.47 -13.36
C LYS A 31 12.12 1.06 -12.47
N LEU A 32 11.40 2.03 -13.00
CA LEU A 32 10.38 2.78 -12.23
C LEU A 32 9.07 2.00 -12.00
N PHE A 33 8.85 0.91 -12.75
CA PHE A 33 7.68 0.05 -12.61
C PHE A 33 8.14 -1.40 -12.44
N MET A 34 7.57 -2.11 -11.48
CA MET A 34 7.91 -3.51 -11.18
C MET A 34 9.44 -3.71 -11.02
N GLY A 35 10.09 -2.77 -10.34
CA GLY A 35 11.51 -2.86 -9.98
C GLY A 35 11.76 -3.90 -8.89
N PRO A 36 13.02 -4.28 -8.66
CA PRO A 36 13.37 -5.27 -7.63
C PRO A 36 12.88 -4.85 -6.23
N GLU A 37 12.84 -3.55 -5.95
CA GLU A 37 12.37 -3.01 -4.67
C GLU A 37 10.91 -3.38 -4.38
N VAL A 38 10.09 -3.62 -5.41
CA VAL A 38 8.69 -4.05 -5.23
C VAL A 38 8.62 -5.48 -4.73
N GLU A 39 9.39 -6.39 -5.34
CA GLU A 39 9.44 -7.81 -4.94
C GLU A 39 10.05 -7.95 -3.54
N GLU A 40 11.14 -7.22 -3.26
CA GLU A 40 11.74 -7.15 -1.93
C GLU A 40 10.70 -6.69 -0.89
N PHE A 41 10.01 -5.57 -1.16
CA PHE A 41 8.99 -5.06 -0.24
C PHE A 41 7.83 -6.05 -0.03
N GLU A 42 7.37 -6.73 -1.08
CA GLU A 42 6.32 -7.76 -0.97
C GLU A 42 6.77 -8.94 -0.09
N GLU A 43 8.01 -9.41 -0.25
CA GLU A 43 8.57 -10.47 0.60
C GLU A 43 8.68 -10.04 2.07
N GLU A 44 9.14 -8.81 2.32
CA GLU A 44 9.22 -8.25 3.67
C GLU A 44 7.85 -8.11 4.32
N VAL A 45 6.86 -7.56 3.61
CA VAL A 45 5.49 -7.42 4.11
C VAL A 45 4.86 -8.79 4.38
N ALA A 46 5.05 -9.77 3.49
CA ALA A 46 4.52 -11.11 3.67
C ALA A 46 5.09 -11.75 4.94
N ARG A 47 6.41 -11.62 5.15
CA ARG A 47 7.11 -12.11 6.34
C ARG A 47 6.64 -11.42 7.61
N ASP A 48 6.54 -10.10 7.60
CA ASP A 48 6.20 -9.30 8.79
C ASP A 48 4.75 -9.50 9.23
N VAL A 49 3.82 -9.63 8.28
CA VAL A 49 2.40 -9.91 8.54
C VAL A 49 2.15 -11.39 8.86
N GLY A 50 3.07 -12.30 8.49
CA GLY A 50 2.94 -13.74 8.70
C GLY A 50 2.03 -14.44 7.69
N THR A 51 2.01 -13.96 6.44
CA THR A 51 1.26 -14.57 5.32
C THR A 51 2.21 -15.20 4.31
N ARG A 52 1.68 -16.05 3.42
CA ARG A 52 2.47 -16.68 2.35
C ARG A 52 2.84 -15.72 1.22
N TYR A 53 1.97 -14.72 0.96
CA TYR A 53 2.10 -13.81 -0.17
C TYR A 53 1.65 -12.40 0.22
N ALA A 54 2.33 -11.39 -0.33
CA ALA A 54 1.85 -10.02 -0.40
C ALA A 54 1.90 -9.57 -1.88
N VAL A 55 1.01 -8.66 -2.26
CA VAL A 55 0.96 -8.10 -3.61
C VAL A 55 0.78 -6.59 -3.51
N GLY A 56 1.75 -5.84 -4.02
CA GLY A 56 1.78 -4.40 -4.10
C GLY A 56 0.78 -3.89 -5.14
N VAL A 57 -0.03 -2.93 -4.72
CA VAL A 57 -1.00 -2.25 -5.59
C VAL A 57 -0.96 -0.74 -5.34
N SER A 58 -1.64 0.02 -6.20
CA SER A 58 -1.58 1.49 -6.19
C SER A 58 -2.23 2.16 -4.98
N SER A 59 -3.15 1.50 -4.28
CA SER A 59 -3.87 2.07 -3.12
C SER A 59 -4.62 1.01 -2.33
N GLY A 60 -5.06 1.36 -1.12
CA GLY A 60 -5.97 0.51 -0.33
C GLY A 60 -7.32 0.26 -1.02
N SER A 61 -7.80 1.18 -1.85
CA SER A 61 -9.01 0.99 -2.67
C SER A 61 -8.81 -0.12 -3.70
N SER A 62 -7.68 -0.08 -4.42
CA SER A 62 -7.31 -1.11 -5.38
C SER A 62 -7.12 -2.46 -4.68
N ALA A 63 -6.54 -2.47 -3.47
CA ALA A 63 -6.33 -3.69 -2.70
C ALA A 63 -7.64 -4.40 -2.38
N LEU A 64 -8.63 -3.67 -1.83
CA LEU A 64 -9.94 -4.25 -1.49
C LEU A 64 -10.69 -4.71 -2.74
N TYR A 65 -10.72 -3.89 -3.80
CA TYR A 65 -11.38 -4.25 -5.04
C TYR A 65 -10.78 -5.53 -5.67
N MET A 66 -9.45 -5.59 -5.79
CA MET A 66 -8.76 -6.76 -6.35
C MET A 66 -8.94 -8.01 -5.49
N ALA A 67 -8.92 -7.87 -4.15
CA ALA A 67 -9.18 -8.98 -3.25
C ALA A 67 -10.59 -9.57 -3.44
N LEU A 68 -11.61 -8.71 -3.52
CA LEU A 68 -12.98 -9.16 -3.78
C LEU A 68 -13.11 -9.85 -5.15
N LYS A 69 -12.47 -9.30 -6.20
CA LYS A 69 -12.43 -9.93 -7.52
C LYS A 69 -11.69 -11.26 -7.53
N ALA A 70 -10.58 -11.39 -6.81
CA ALA A 70 -9.84 -12.63 -6.67
C ALA A 70 -10.67 -13.71 -5.95
N CYS A 71 -11.55 -13.33 -5.02
CA CYS A 71 -12.52 -14.20 -4.36
C CYS A 71 -13.74 -14.55 -5.24
N GLY A 72 -13.83 -14.01 -6.46
CA GLY A 72 -14.95 -14.26 -7.37
C GLY A 72 -16.22 -13.46 -7.09
N ILE A 73 -16.16 -12.43 -6.23
CA ILE A 73 -17.33 -11.62 -5.86
C ILE A 73 -17.81 -10.77 -7.04
N GLY A 74 -19.11 -10.83 -7.30
CA GLY A 74 -19.75 -10.17 -8.43
C GLY A 74 -21.22 -9.77 -8.20
N PRO A 75 -21.92 -9.37 -9.27
CA PRO A 75 -23.32 -8.97 -9.19
C PRO A 75 -24.19 -10.09 -8.60
N GLY A 76 -25.01 -9.73 -7.60
CA GLY A 76 -25.87 -10.68 -6.89
C GLY A 76 -25.28 -11.22 -5.59
N ASP A 77 -23.97 -11.01 -5.35
CA ASP A 77 -23.34 -11.35 -4.08
C ASP A 77 -23.52 -10.23 -3.04
N GLU A 78 -23.51 -10.61 -1.77
CA GLU A 78 -23.55 -9.68 -0.64
C GLU A 78 -22.22 -9.72 0.13
N VAL A 79 -21.70 -8.55 0.49
CA VAL A 79 -20.48 -8.40 1.31
C VAL A 79 -20.83 -7.64 2.58
N ILE A 80 -20.69 -8.30 3.72
CA ILE A 80 -20.93 -7.69 5.03
C ILE A 80 -19.78 -6.74 5.37
N THR A 81 -20.14 -5.57 5.88
CA THR A 81 -19.18 -4.57 6.38
C THR A 81 -19.71 -3.88 7.64
N THR A 82 -18.97 -2.92 8.18
CA THR A 82 -19.36 -2.11 9.34
C THR A 82 -20.06 -0.82 8.89
N PRO A 83 -21.08 -0.33 9.64
CA PRO A 83 -21.71 0.97 9.36
C PRO A 83 -20.79 2.16 9.66
N LEU A 84 -19.64 1.94 10.31
CA LEU A 84 -18.66 2.97 10.64
C LEU A 84 -17.29 2.63 10.04
N THR A 85 -17.04 3.10 8.81
CA THR A 85 -15.77 2.95 8.09
C THR A 85 -15.58 4.09 7.09
N TRP A 86 -14.39 4.15 6.47
CA TRP A 86 -14.15 4.98 5.30
C TRP A 86 -14.89 4.44 4.07
N ILE A 87 -15.36 5.33 3.19
CA ILE A 87 -16.24 4.99 2.05
C ILE A 87 -15.66 3.94 1.10
N ILE A 88 -14.33 3.83 1.03
CA ILE A 88 -13.63 2.89 0.16
C ILE A 88 -13.98 1.43 0.45
N THR A 89 -14.31 1.07 1.69
CA THR A 89 -14.77 -0.28 2.01
C THR A 89 -16.02 -0.67 1.22
N VAL A 90 -16.95 0.28 1.01
CA VAL A 90 -18.20 0.05 0.27
C VAL A 90 -17.99 0.17 -1.23
N ASN A 91 -17.21 1.16 -1.69
CA ASN A 91 -16.91 1.34 -3.11
C ASN A 91 -16.13 0.17 -3.72
N ALA A 92 -15.43 -0.63 -2.92
CA ALA A 92 -14.77 -1.83 -3.42
C ALA A 92 -15.76 -2.95 -3.79
N ILE A 93 -16.97 -2.93 -3.22
CA ILE A 93 -18.00 -3.96 -3.41
C ILE A 93 -18.81 -3.71 -4.69
N ALA A 94 -19.11 -2.44 -5.01
CA ALA A 94 -20.05 -2.02 -6.05
C ALA A 94 -19.49 -0.94 -6.97
#